data_AF-A0A3B7M976-F1
#
_entry.id   AF-A0A3B7M976-F1
#
_cell.length_a   1.000
_cell.length_b   1.000
_cell.length_c   1.000
_cell.angle_alpha   90.00
_cell.angle_beta   90.00
_cell.angle_gamma   90.00
#
_symmetry.space_group_name_H-M   'P 1'
#
loop_
_entity.id
_entity.type
_entity.pdbx_description
1 polymer ?
#
loop_
_entity_poly.entity_id
_entity_poly.type
_entity_poly.pdbx_seq_one_letter_code
_entity_poly.pdbx_strand_id
1 'polypeptide(L)' 'MERYQPNGTPLSEADKAELARLKQLLERAIADGVLTADEMAQIKRQISADGKVTYEELELYRQLVEEKIRQGLLVREIR' A
#
# COMPACT_ATOMS: atom_id res chain seq x y z
N MET A 1 -3.62 -16.37 8.46
CA MET A 1 -3.04 -15.55 7.37
C MET A 1 -2.70 -16.50 6.23
N GLU A 2 -3.54 -16.53 5.20
CA GLU A 2 -3.21 -17.24 3.97
C GLU A 2 -1.97 -16.60 3.36
N ARG A 3 -0.92 -17.40 3.16
CA ARG A 3 0.27 -17.02 2.40
C ARG A 3 -0.01 -17.38 0.95
N TYR A 4 0.00 -16.41 0.02
CA TYR A 4 -0.23 -16.71 -1.41
C TYR A 4 0.95 -16.39 -2.34
N GLN A 5 0.89 -17.10 -3.47
CA GLN A 5 1.88 -17.49 -4.45
C GLN A 5 1.84 -16.55 -5.69
N PRO A 6 2.97 -16.33 -6.37
CA PRO A 6 3.09 -15.28 -7.37
C PRO A 6 2.40 -15.49 -8.74
N ASN A 7 1.65 -16.58 -9.00
CA ASN A 7 1.12 -16.87 -10.34
C ASN A 7 -0.09 -17.82 -10.34
N GLY A 8 -1.33 -17.36 -10.13
CA GLY A 8 -2.45 -18.28 -10.38
C GLY A 8 -3.87 -17.75 -10.33
N THR A 9 -4.17 -16.66 -9.62
CA THR A 9 -5.55 -16.18 -9.53
C THR A 9 -5.62 -14.71 -9.91
N PRO A 10 -6.36 -14.34 -10.97
CA PRO A 10 -6.65 -12.93 -11.23
C PRO A 10 -7.41 -12.34 -10.03
N LEU A 11 -7.05 -11.12 -9.62
CA LEU A 11 -7.76 -10.38 -8.57
C LEU A 11 -9.28 -10.40 -8.83
N SER A 12 -10.06 -10.64 -7.77
CA SER A 12 -11.49 -10.49 -7.86
C SER A 12 -11.87 -9.03 -8.08
N GLU A 13 -13.10 -8.75 -8.51
CA GLU A 13 -13.58 -7.36 -8.66
C GLU A 13 -13.54 -6.60 -7.32
N ALA A 14 -13.71 -7.29 -6.19
CA ALA A 14 -13.58 -6.71 -4.86
C ALA A 14 -12.13 -6.31 -4.55
N ASP A 15 -11.18 -7.21 -4.82
CA ASP A 15 -9.75 -6.96 -4.57
C ASP A 15 -9.23 -5.85 -5.50
N LYS A 16 -9.71 -5.77 -6.75
CA LYS A 16 -9.41 -4.66 -7.67
C LYS A 16 -9.90 -3.32 -7.13
N ALA A 17 -11.11 -3.29 -6.58
CA ALA A 17 -11.67 -2.08 -5.98
C ALA A 17 -10.86 -1.66 -4.74
N GLU A 18 -10.41 -2.62 -3.94
CA GLU A 18 -9.58 -2.37 -2.77
C GLU A 18 -8.19 -1.86 -3.14
N LEU A 19 -7.54 -2.49 -4.12
CA LEU A 19 -6.28 -2.03 -4.70
C LEU A 19 -6.38 -0.60 -5.24
N ALA A 20 -7.49 -0.25 -5.91
CA ALA A 20 -7.71 1.11 -6.41
C ALA A 20 -7.85 2.13 -5.28
N ARG A 21 -8.54 1.79 -4.18
CA ARG A 21 -8.63 2.64 -2.98
C ARG A 21 -7.27 2.83 -2.32
N LEU A 22 -6.52 1.73 -2.16
CA LEU A 22 -5.18 1.77 -1.61
C LEU A 22 -4.28 2.69 -2.44
N LYS A 23 -4.35 2.59 -3.77
CA LYS A 23 -3.60 3.46 -4.68
C LYS A 23 -3.92 4.93 -4.46
N GLN A 24 -5.19 5.31 -4.41
CA GLN A 24 -5.59 6.70 -4.18
C GLN A 24 -5.13 7.21 -2.81
N LEU A 25 -5.23 6.37 -1.77
CA LEU A 25 -4.75 6.70 -0.44
C LEU A 25 -3.24 6.93 -0.42
N LEU A 26 -2.47 6.05 -1.05
CA LEU A 26 -1.02 6.16 -1.18
C LEU A 26 -0.61 7.41 -1.94
N GLU A 27 -1.20 7.66 -3.11
CA GLU A 27 -0.91 8.85 -3.93
C GLU A 27 -1.15 10.15 -3.16
N ARG A 28 -2.23 10.20 -2.35
CA ARG A 28 -2.51 11.34 -1.48
C ARG A 28 -1.49 11.48 -0.35
N ALA A 29 -1.15 10.38 0.32
CA ALA A 29 -0.26 10.36 1.48
C ALA A 29 1.21 10.64 1.14
N ILE A 30 1.62 10.48 -0.13
CA ILE A 30 2.99 10.78 -0.57
C ILE A 30 3.09 12.13 -1.31
N ALA A 31 1.97 12.83 -1.50
CA ALA A 31 1.90 14.01 -2.37
C ALA A 31 2.71 15.20 -1.82
N ASP A 32 2.81 15.31 -0.50
CA ASP A 32 3.59 16.33 0.19
C ASP A 32 5.05 15.90 0.45
N GLY A 33 5.44 14.69 0.04
CA GLY A 33 6.77 14.13 0.23
C GLY A 33 7.07 13.68 1.67
N VAL A 34 6.08 13.68 2.58
CA VAL A 34 6.24 13.26 3.97
C VAL A 34 5.15 12.26 4.34
N LEU A 35 5.55 11.01 4.59
CA LEU A 35 4.63 9.99 5.08
C LEU A 35 4.57 10.02 6.61
N THR A 36 3.47 10.55 7.16
CA THR A 36 3.27 10.66 8.61
C THR A 36 2.94 9.32 9.27
N ALA A 37 3.05 9.26 10.60
CA ALA A 37 2.67 8.08 11.36
C ALA A 37 1.17 7.73 11.22
N ASP A 38 0.31 8.74 11.17
CA ASP A 38 -1.14 8.57 11.02
C ASP A 38 -1.52 8.05 9.63
N GLU A 39 -0.89 8.58 8.57
CA GLU A 39 -1.09 8.09 7.21
C GLU A 39 -0.58 6.67 7.04
N MET A 40 0.59 6.35 7.61
CA MET A 40 1.10 4.98 7.65
C MET A 40 0.11 4.04 8.34
N ALA A 41 -0.52 4.46 9.44
CA ALA A 41 -1.54 3.68 10.12
C ALA A 41 -2.83 3.54 9.30
N GLN A 42 -3.21 4.56 8.52
CA GLN A 42 -4.33 4.46 7.58
C GLN A 42 -4.05 3.47 6.45
N ILE A 43 -2.86 3.54 5.83
CA ILE A 43 -2.43 2.63 4.76
C ILE A 43 -2.44 1.18 5.24
N LYS A 44 -1.85 0.90 6.41
CA LYS A 44 -1.84 -0.46 6.98
C LYS A 44 -3.24 -0.98 7.27
N ARG A 45 -4.14 -0.12 7.76
CA ARG A 45 -5.54 -0.49 7.98
C ARG A 45 -6.26 -0.80 6.67
N GLN A 46 -6.01 -0.02 5.61
CA GLN A 46 -6.58 -0.29 4.30
C GLN A 46 -6.10 -1.65 3.76
N ILE A 47 -4.79 -1.91 3.77
CA ILE A 47 -4.21 -3.19 3.28
C ILE A 47 -4.76 -4.41 4.04
N SER A 48 -5.24 -4.23 5.28
CA SER A 48 -5.78 -5.33 6.09
C SER A 48 -7.31 -5.27 6.28
N ALA A 49 -8.00 -4.35 5.58
CA ALA A 49 -9.40 -4.05 5.84
C ALA A 49 -10.33 -5.21 5.48
N ASP A 50 -9.99 -5.96 4.42
CA ASP A 50 -10.73 -7.12 3.94
C ASP A 50 -10.24 -8.45 4.56
N GLY A 51 -9.28 -8.37 5.49
CA GLY A 51 -8.66 -9.53 6.13
C GLY A 51 -7.70 -10.31 5.23
N LYS A 52 -7.42 -9.81 4.03
CA LYS A 52 -6.50 -10.38 3.06
C LYS A 52 -5.41 -9.35 2.74
N VAL A 53 -4.30 -9.83 2.19
CA VAL A 53 -3.23 -8.97 1.69
C VAL A 53 -2.80 -9.58 0.37
N THR A 54 -3.03 -8.85 -0.71
CA THR A 54 -2.72 -9.30 -2.08
C THR A 54 -1.28 -8.94 -2.47
N TYR A 55 -0.76 -9.60 -3.50
CA TYR A 55 0.56 -9.28 -4.03
C TYR A 55 0.60 -7.87 -4.60
N GLU A 56 -0.46 -7.49 -5.32
CA GLU A 56 -0.59 -6.20 -5.98
C GLU A 56 -0.61 -5.04 -4.97
N GLU A 57 -1.22 -5.22 -3.79
CA GLU A 57 -1.18 -4.22 -2.72
C GLU A 57 0.22 -4.07 -2.11
N LEU A 58 0.91 -5.19 -1.87
CA LEU A 58 2.29 -5.18 -1.38
C LEU A 58 3.26 -4.56 -2.39
N GLU A 59 3.10 -4.91 -3.65
CA GLU A 59 3.93 -4.38 -4.74
C GLU A 59 3.68 -2.88 -4.94
N LEU A 60 2.43 -2.45 -4.84
CA LEU A 60 2.07 -1.03 -4.90
C LEU A 60 2.68 -0.25 -3.73
N TYR A 61 2.61 -0.80 -2.51
CA TYR A 61 3.27 -0.22 -1.34
C TYR A 61 4.79 -0.15 -1.52
N ARG A 62 5.42 -1.22 -2.03
CA ARG A 62 6.86 -1.26 -2.31
C ARG A 62 7.27 -0.15 -3.28
N GLN A 63 6.57 0.00 -4.39
CA GLN A 63 6.88 1.00 -5.42
C GLN A 63 6.62 2.43 -4.98
N LEU A 64 5.49 2.70 -4.33
CA LEU A 64 5.10 4.08 -3.99
C LEU A 64 5.71 4.56 -2.67
N VAL A 65 6.06 3.66 -1.76
CA VAL A 65 6.58 4.01 -0.43
C VAL A 65 8.05 3.60 -0.29
N GLU A 66 8.36 2.30 -0.34
CA GLU A 66 9.71 1.83 -0.01
C GLU A 66 10.76 2.33 -1.01
N GLU A 67 10.46 2.27 -2.32
CA GLU A 67 11.36 2.74 -3.36
C GLU A 67 11.53 4.26 -3.30
N LYS A 68 10.46 5.01 -3.05
CA LYS A 68 10.56 6.48 -2.90
C LYS A 68 11.35 6.89 -1.67
N ILE A 69 11.19 6.18 -0.55
CA ILE A 69 12.03 6.39 0.64
C ILE A 69 13.49 6.10 0.32
N ARG A 70 13.76 4.97 -0.35
CA ARG A 70 15.12 4.58 -0.75
C ARG A 70 15.79 5.60 -1.67
N GLN A 71 15.02 6.21 -2.56
CA GLN A 71 15.49 7.27 -3.46
C GLN A 71 15.62 8.63 -2.78
N GLY A 72 15.17 8.78 -1.53
CA GLY A 72 15.13 10.06 -0.82
C GLY A 72 14.03 11.01 -1.31
N LEU A 73 13.05 10.50 -2.07
CA LEU A 73 11.91 11.27 -2.58
C LEU A 73 10.73 11.34 -1.59
N LEU A 74 10.74 10.47 -0.58
CA LEU A 74 9.72 10.40 0.46
C LEU A 74 10.42 10.27 1.81
N VAL A 75 10.04 11.12 2.77
CA VAL A 75 10.54 11.02 4.15
C VAL A 75 9.48 10.36 5.00
N ARG A 76 9.86 9.35 5.79
CA ARG A 76 8.95 8.76 6.78
C ARG A 76 9.11 9.49 8.12
N GLU A 77 8.04 10.09 8.61
CA GLU A 77 8.00 10.61 9.97
C GLU A 77 8.07 9.44 10.96
N ILE A 78 9.04 9.47 11.88
CA ILE A 78 9.14 8.51 12.98
C ILE A 78 8.81 9.31 14.24
N ARG A 79 7.58 9.17 14.74
CA ARG A 79 7.19 9.68 16.06
C ARG A 79 7.40 8.63 17.13
#